data_AF-A0A3D9FT38-F1
#
_entry.id   AF-A0A3D9FT38-F1
#
_cell.length_a   1.000
_cell.length_b   1.000
_cell.length_c   1.000
_cell.angle_alpha   90.00
_cell.angle_beta   90.00
_cell.angle_gamma   90.00
#
_symmetry.space_group_name_H-M   'P 1'
#
loop_
_entity.id
_entity.type
_entity.pdbx_description
1 polymer ?
#
loop_
_entity_poly.entity_id
_entity_poly.type
_entity_poly.pdbx_seq_one_letter_code
_entity_poly.pdbx_strand_id
1 'polypeptide(L)' 'MNKLYDLRIVIGIFFLIIGFLLMGYAFFLDGSLEENIKINLYCGLLFLSFGLLMLLLKTKRNRSN' A
#
# COMPACT_ATOMS: atom_id res chain seq x y z
N MET A 1 -12.03 -10.76 20.94
CA MET A 1 -12.40 -9.61 20.08
C MET A 1 -11.78 -9.80 18.71
N ASN A 2 -12.60 -9.71 17.66
CA ASN A 2 -12.32 -10.22 16.31
C ASN A 2 -11.01 -9.66 15.71
N LYS A 3 -10.01 -10.54 15.55
CA LYS A 3 -8.64 -10.24 15.12
C LYS A 3 -8.53 -9.65 13.69
N LEU A 4 -9.63 -9.70 12.94
CA LEU A 4 -9.76 -9.16 11.58
C LEU A 4 -10.15 -7.67 11.55
N TYR A 5 -10.65 -7.11 12.66
CA TYR A 5 -10.91 -5.67 12.82
C TYR A 5 -9.76 -4.93 13.53
N ASP A 6 -8.57 -5.52 13.55
CA ASP A 6 -7.39 -4.76 13.99
C ASP A 6 -7.17 -3.66 12.94
N LEU A 7 -7.39 -2.41 13.35
CA LEU A 7 -7.36 -1.23 12.51
C LEU A 7 -6.10 -1.19 11.62
N ARG A 8 -4.97 -1.73 12.10
CA ARG A 8 -3.72 -1.84 11.33
C ARG A 8 -3.85 -2.71 10.07
N ILE A 9 -4.63 -3.77 10.10
CA ILE A 9 -4.85 -4.65 8.94
C ILE A 9 -5.68 -3.91 7.90
N VAL A 10 -6.77 -3.30 8.34
CA VAL A 10 -7.68 -2.57 7.46
C VAL A 10 -6.93 -1.41 6.78
N ILE A 11 -6.17 -0.64 7.56
CA ILE A 11 -5.33 0.45 7.04
C ILE A 11 -4.22 -0.11 6.12
N GLY A 12 -3.55 -1.19 6.50
CA GLY A 12 -2.48 -1.79 5.68
C GLY A 12 -2.97 -2.29 4.31
N ILE A 13 -4.13 -2.93 4.27
CA ILE A 13 -4.77 -3.38 3.03
C ILE A 13 -5.19 -2.17 2.19
N PHE A 14 -5.76 -1.13 2.81
CA PHE A 14 -6.13 0.10 2.10
C PHE A 14 -4.92 0.75 1.42
N PHE A 15 -3.80 0.91 2.13
CA PHE A 15 -2.57 1.43 1.53
C PHE A 15 -2.02 0.55 0.41
N LEU A 16 -2.11 -0.78 0.53
CA LEU A 16 -1.72 -1.67 -0.55
C LEU A 16 -2.59 -1.48 -1.80
N ILE A 17 -3.91 -1.39 -1.64
CA ILE A 17 -4.85 -1.21 -2.76
C ILE A 17 -4.56 0.11 -3.48
N ILE A 18 -4.47 1.22 -2.73
CA ILE A 18 -4.20 2.55 -3.30
C ILE A 18 -2.81 2.58 -3.95
N GLY A 19 -1.80 1.97 -3.32
CA GLY A 19 -0.46 1.86 -3.87
C GLY A 19 -0.44 1.11 -5.21
N PHE A 20 -1.15 -0.01 -5.30
CA PHE A 20 -1.30 -0.77 -6.55
C PHE A 20 -2.04 0.04 -7.63
N LEU A 21 -3.08 0.78 -7.23
CA LEU A 21 -3.82 1.66 -8.14
C LEU A 21 -2.92 2.75 -8.73
N LEU A 22 -2.16 3.45 -7.88
CA LEU A 22 -1.24 4.51 -8.31
C LEU A 22 -0.15 3.97 -9.24
N MET A 23 0.42 2.82 -8.89
CA MET A 23 1.41 2.16 -9.74
C MET A 23 0.78 1.79 -11.09
N GLY A 24 -0.43 1.22 -11.08
CA GLY A 24 -1.19 0.90 -12.29
C GLY A 24 -1.44 2.13 -13.15
N TYR A 25 -1.85 3.25 -12.58
CA TYR A 25 -2.04 4.50 -13.33
C TYR A 25 -0.74 4.99 -13.98
N ALA A 26 0.42 4.77 -13.36
CA ALA A 26 1.70 5.13 -13.96
C ALA A 26 2.10 4.22 -15.15
N PHE A 27 1.63 2.96 -15.19
CA PHE A 27 1.97 2.01 -16.25
C PHE A 27 0.92 1.91 -17.37
N PHE A 28 -0.36 2.13 -17.06
CA PHE A 28 -1.47 1.92 -18.00
C PHE A 28 -2.06 3.22 -18.58
N LEU A 29 -1.72 4.39 -18.01
CA LEU A 29 -2.25 5.66 -18.47
C LEU A 29 -1.15 6.44 -19.23
N ASP A 30 -1.16 6.34 -20.56
CA ASP A 30 -0.26 7.06 -21.49
C ASP A 30 -0.61 8.57 -21.61
N GLY A 31 -0.83 9.23 -20.48
CA GLY A 31 -1.32 10.61 -20.39
C GLY A 31 -0.22 11.67 -20.18
N SER A 32 0.26 12.22 -21.29
CA SER A 32 0.79 13.59 -21.58
C SER A 32 1.68 14.39 -20.60
N LEU A 33 1.94 13.99 -19.35
CA LEU A 33 2.80 14.72 -18.40
C LEU A 33 3.71 13.74 -17.64
N GLU A 34 4.97 13.67 -18.07
CA GLU A 34 6.00 12.79 -17.51
C GLU A 34 6.19 12.98 -15.99
N GLU A 35 5.98 14.20 -15.47
CA GLU A 35 6.04 14.49 -14.03
C GLU A 35 4.95 13.77 -13.23
N ASN A 36 3.72 13.71 -13.74
CA ASN A 36 2.61 13.05 -13.04
C ASN A 36 2.83 11.54 -12.92
N ILE A 37 3.46 10.93 -13.93
CA ILE A 37 3.83 9.51 -13.93
C ILE A 37 4.85 9.23 -12.81
N LYS A 38 5.89 10.07 -12.71
CA LYS A 38 6.93 9.94 -11.66
C LYS A 38 6.32 10.08 -10.27
N ILE A 39 5.46 11.07 -10.06
CA ILE A 39 4.76 11.27 -8.78
C ILE A 39 3.92 10.04 -8.41
N ASN A 40 3.15 9.49 -9.36
CA ASN A 40 2.34 8.30 -9.13
C ASN A 40 3.19 7.08 -8.77
N LEU A 41 4.36 6.89 -9.38
CA LEU A 41 5.29 5.82 -9.03
C LEU A 41 5.87 5.98 -7.62
N TYR A 42 6.37 7.16 -7.26
CA TYR A 42 6.95 7.39 -5.94
C TYR A 42 5.90 7.27 -4.82
N CYS A 43 4.72 7.85 -5.01
CA CYS A 43 3.62 7.73 -4.06
C CYS A 43 3.10 6.29 -3.99
N GLY A 44 2.97 5.59 -5.13
CA GLY A 44 2.57 4.19 -5.18
C GLY A 44 3.53 3.29 -4.41
N LEU A 45 4.83 3.45 -4.66
CA LEU A 45 5.90 2.70 -3.96
C LEU A 45 5.89 2.97 -2.44
N LEU A 46 5.68 4.23 -2.04
CA LEU A 46 5.63 4.62 -0.63
C LEU A 46 4.42 3.98 0.07
N PHE A 47 3.23 4.03 -0.55
CA PHE A 47 2.03 3.40 0.00
C PHE A 47 2.13 1.87 0.05
N LEU A 48 2.69 1.23 -0.99
CA LEU A 48 2.94 -0.21 -0.97
C LEU A 48 3.88 -0.59 0.18
N SER A 49 4.99 0.15 0.35
CA SER A 49 5.96 -0.10 1.41
C SER A 49 5.34 0.03 2.80
N PHE A 50 4.54 1.09 3.02
CA PHE A 50 3.85 1.31 4.29
C PHE A 50 2.79 0.24 4.57
N GLY A 51 1.97 -0.10 3.57
CA GLY A 51 0.94 -1.13 3.69
C GLY A 51 1.55 -2.50 4.01
N LEU A 52 2.64 -2.86 3.34
CA LEU A 52 3.38 -4.09 3.59
C LEU A 52 4.00 -4.11 4.99
N LEU A 53 4.60 -3.00 5.42
CA LEU A 53 5.18 -2.86 6.76
C LEU A 53 4.11 -3.05 7.85
N MET A 54 2.92 -2.44 7.70
CA MET A 54 1.81 -2.62 8.64
C MET A 54 1.35 -4.07 8.74
N LEU A 55 1.29 -4.79 7.61
CA LEU A 55 0.95 -6.22 7.62
C LEU A 55 2.05 -7.07 8.27
N LEU A 56 3.32 -6.76 8.01
CA LEU A 56 4.47 -7.48 8.58
C LEU A 56 4.54 -7.33 10.11
N LEU A 57 4.31 -6.12 10.64
CA LEU A 57 4.28 -5.88 12.10
C LEU A 57 3.22 -6.74 12.80
N LYS A 58 2.07 -6.94 12.16
CA LYS A 58 1.00 -7.79 12.68
C LYS A 58 1.38 -9.28 12.62
N THR A 59 2.01 -9.75 11.54
CA THR A 59 2.52 -11.12 11.44
C THR A 59 3.55 -11.42 12.54
N LYS A 60 4.45 -10.48 12.83
CA LYS A 60 5.46 -10.64 13.90
C LYS A 60 4.82 -10.74 15.28
N ARG A 61 3.79 -9.94 15.56
CA ARG A 61 3.07 -9.99 16.84
C ARG A 61 2.31 -11.29 17.07
N ASN A 62 1.88 -11.96 16.01
CA ASN A 62 1.17 -13.24 16.12
C ASN A 62 2.08 -14.46 16.35
N ARG A 63 3.40 -14.30 16.19
CA ARG A 63 4.39 -15.38 16.35
C ARG A 63 5.12 -15.35 17.71
N SER A 64 4.78 -14.38 18.57
CA SER A 64 5.42 -14.13 19.88
C SER A 64 4.48 -14.38 21.07
N ASN A 65 3.37 -15.09 20.84
CA ASN A 65 2.48 -15.69 21.84
C ASN A 65 2.25 -17.15 21.43
#